data_AF-A0A9R1FAM1-F1
#
_entry.id   AF-A0A9R1FAM1-F1
#
_cell.length_a   1.000
_cell.length_b   1.000
_cell.length_c   1.000
_cell.angle_alpha   90.00
_cell.angle_beta   90.00
_cell.angle_gamma   90.00
#
_symmetry.space_group_name_H-M   'P 1'
#
loop_
_entity.id
_entity.type
_entity.pdbx_description
1 polymer ?
#
loop_
_entity_poly.entity_id
_entity_poly.type
_entity_poly.pdbx_seq_one_letter_code
_entity_poly.pdbx_strand_id
1 'polypeptide(L)'
;VITDAFVKSGLVLERDARQELRLHATIMNVRHRKSKKSNRRNNSFDARNIFRQYGEQDWGEYPVPAVHLSQRFKFDEGGYYHCCCSIPLPEVAQTE
;
A
#
# COMPACT_ATOMS: atom_id res chain seq x y z
N VAL A 1 -4.93 -15.69 -6.11
CA VAL A 1 -6.39 -15.48 -6.27
C VAL A 1 -6.72 -14.09 -6.83
N ILE A 2 -6.56 -13.00 -6.06
CA ILE A 2 -6.92 -11.65 -6.53
C ILE A 2 -6.07 -11.19 -7.71
N THR A 3 -4.73 -11.29 -7.59
CA THR A 3 -3.79 -10.97 -8.66
C THR A 3 -4.09 -11.78 -9.94
N ASP A 4 -4.29 -13.09 -9.80
CA ASP A 4 -4.60 -13.97 -10.93
C ASP A 4 -5.90 -13.59 -11.63
N ALA A 5 -6.93 -13.19 -10.87
CA ALA A 5 -8.20 -12.74 -11.42
C ALA A 5 -8.01 -11.49 -12.29
N PHE A 6 -7.26 -10.50 -11.80
CA PHE A 6 -6.95 -9.27 -12.54
C PHE A 6 -6.06 -9.52 -13.77
N VAL A 7 -5.11 -10.46 -13.69
CA VAL A 7 -4.27 -10.87 -14.83
C VAL A 7 -5.13 -11.54 -15.90
N LYS A 8 -5.98 -12.51 -15.52
CA LYS A 8 -6.88 -13.23 -16.43
C LYS A 8 -7.91 -12.32 -17.09
N SER A 9 -8.36 -11.27 -16.39
CA SER A 9 -9.28 -10.28 -16.95
C SER A 9 -8.61 -9.22 -17.83
N GLY A 10 -7.28 -9.31 -18.06
CA GLY A 10 -6.55 -8.37 -18.91
C GLY A 10 -6.35 -6.98 -18.30
N LEU A 11 -6.50 -6.83 -16.97
CA LEU A 11 -6.39 -5.55 -16.28
C LEU A 11 -4.97 -5.24 -15.79
N VAL A 12 -4.02 -6.16 -15.99
CA VAL A 12 -2.62 -6.03 -15.56
C VAL A 12 -1.72 -5.99 -16.77
N LEU A 13 -0.77 -5.04 -16.78
CA LEU A 13 0.24 -4.97 -17.83
C LEU A 13 1.18 -6.18 -17.72
N GLU A 14 1.64 -6.73 -18.86
CA GLU A 14 2.49 -7.93 -18.89
C GLU A 14 3.75 -7.80 -18.02
N ARG A 15 4.36 -6.61 -17.99
CA ARG A 15 5.53 -6.32 -17.15
C ARG A 15 5.25 -6.47 -15.65
N ASP A 16 4.02 -6.17 -15.22
CA ASP A 16 3.61 -6.14 -13.83
C ASP A 16 3.07 -7.53 -13.41
N ALA A 17 2.53 -8.30 -14.35
CA ALA A 17 2.04 -9.67 -14.12
C ALA A 17 3.14 -10.64 -13.65
N ARG A 18 4.41 -10.35 -13.94
CA ARG A 18 5.57 -11.17 -13.52
C ARG A 18 6.20 -10.72 -12.19
N GLN A 19 5.68 -9.67 -11.56
CA GLN A 19 6.25 -9.16 -10.31
C GLN A 19 5.76 -9.95 -9.11
N GLU A 20 6.68 -10.23 -8.19
CA GLU A 20 6.36 -10.84 -6.90
C GLU A 20 5.65 -9.83 -5.98
N LEU A 21 4.56 -10.26 -5.37
CA LEU A 21 3.83 -9.45 -4.40
C LEU A 21 4.59 -9.37 -3.07
N ARG A 22 4.90 -8.16 -2.63
CA ARG A 22 5.44 -7.89 -1.29
C ARG A 22 4.48 -7.01 -0.50
N LEU A 23 3.81 -7.60 0.48
CA LEU A 23 2.92 -6.88 1.38
C LEU A 23 3.73 -5.97 2.31
N HIS A 24 3.34 -4.72 2.39
CA HIS A 24 3.95 -3.72 3.27
C HIS A 24 2.97 -2.56 3.51
N ALA A 25 3.09 -1.90 4.66
CA ALA A 25 2.40 -0.64 4.94
C ALA A 25 3.35 0.53 4.60
N THR A 26 2.98 1.37 3.63
CA THR A 26 3.81 2.52 3.26
C THR A 26 3.60 3.66 4.24
N ILE A 27 4.64 4.01 5.02
CA ILE A 27 4.61 5.16 5.94
C ILE A 27 5.05 6.45 5.23
N MET A 28 6.06 6.37 4.36
CA MET A 28 6.62 7.51 3.64
C MET A 28 6.97 7.16 2.20
N ASN A 29 6.77 8.10 1.28
CA ASN A 29 7.18 7.96 -0.11
C ASN A 29 7.78 9.27 -0.64
N VAL A 30 9.02 9.23 -1.10
CA VAL A 30 9.76 10.38 -1.64
C VAL A 30 9.06 11.06 -2.82
N ARG A 31 8.21 10.32 -3.56
CA ARG A 31 7.42 10.86 -4.67
C ARG A 31 6.42 11.93 -4.22
N HIS A 32 6.05 11.95 -2.94
CA HIS A 32 5.13 12.94 -2.36
C HIS A 32 5.84 14.13 -1.69
N ARG A 33 7.17 14.25 -1.85
CA ARG A 33 7.94 15.38 -1.30
C ARG A 33 7.50 16.70 -1.95
N LYS A 34 7.03 17.67 -1.14
CA LYS A 34 6.49 18.98 -1.59
C LYS A 34 7.51 19.97 -2.22
N SER A 35 8.76 19.59 -2.46
CA SER A 35 9.81 20.54 -2.86
C SER A 35 9.70 20.99 -4.33
N LYS A 36 9.74 22.32 -4.57
CA LYS A 36 9.77 22.95 -5.91
C LYS A 36 11.08 22.75 -6.68
N LYS A 37 12.15 22.30 -6.02
CA LYS A 37 13.47 22.05 -6.64
C LYS A 37 13.60 20.56 -6.98
N SER A 38 12.77 20.09 -7.90
CA SER A 38 12.81 18.72 -8.41
C SER A 38 14.06 18.52 -9.29
N ASN A 39 15.23 18.43 -8.67
CA ASN A 39 16.35 17.77 -9.32
C ASN A 39 16.13 16.27 -9.18
N ARG A 40 15.96 15.59 -10.33
CA ARG A 40 15.77 14.14 -10.53
C ARG A 40 16.77 13.25 -9.77
N ARG A 41 17.84 13.84 -9.22
CA ARG A 41 18.90 13.24 -8.41
C ARG A 41 18.48 12.85 -6.98
N ASN A 42 17.28 13.21 -6.50
CA ASN A 42 16.90 13.04 -5.09
C ASN A 42 15.70 12.10 -4.86
N ASN A 43 15.66 10.98 -5.59
CA ASN A 43 14.64 9.93 -5.47
C ASN A 43 14.89 8.96 -4.30
N SER A 44 15.74 9.34 -3.35
CA SER A 44 16.03 8.57 -2.15
C SER A 44 16.10 9.51 -0.94
N PHE A 45 16.19 8.90 0.24
CA PHE A 45 16.50 9.59 1.49
C PHE A 45 17.27 8.63 2.41
N ASP A 46 18.06 9.19 3.32
CA ASP A 46 18.75 8.40 4.33
C ASP A 46 17.77 8.02 5.45
N ALA A 47 17.45 6.73 5.55
CA ALA A 47 16.54 6.19 6.55
C ALA A 47 17.26 5.60 7.78
N ARG A 48 18.60 5.63 7.87
CA ARG A 48 19.36 4.92 8.92
C ARG A 48 18.93 5.31 10.33
N ASN A 49 18.68 6.60 10.58
CA ASN A 49 18.23 7.07 11.90
C ASN A 49 16.81 6.59 12.23
N ILE A 50 15.95 6.43 11.22
CA ILE A 50 14.60 5.90 11.40
C ILE A 50 14.68 4.42 11.79
N PHE A 51 15.51 3.64 11.09
CA PHE A 51 15.71 2.23 11.43
C PHE A 51 16.39 2.05 12.80
N ARG A 52 17.33 2.92 13.19
CA ARG A 52 17.91 2.89 14.55
C ARG A 52 16.87 3.07 15.64
N GLN A 53 15.84 3.87 15.39
CA GLN A 53 14.82 4.17 16.39
C GLN A 53 13.62 3.23 16.33
N TYR A 54 13.22 2.78 15.13
CA TYR A 54 11.95 2.08 14.90
C TYR A 54 12.09 0.76 14.12
N GLY A 55 13.32 0.37 13.74
CA GLY A 55 13.55 -0.80 12.88
C GLY A 55 13.18 -2.13 13.51
N GLU A 56 13.21 -2.19 14.84
CA GLU A 56 12.81 -3.37 15.64
C GLU A 56 11.50 -3.12 16.42
N GLN A 57 10.83 -1.97 16.17
CA GLN A 57 9.57 -1.66 16.83
C GLN A 57 8.48 -2.62 16.33
N ASP A 58 7.85 -3.32 17.27
CA ASP A 58 6.59 -4.02 17.01
C ASP A 58 5.44 -3.00 16.98
N TRP A 59 4.69 -3.00 15.89
CA TRP A 59 3.54 -2.12 15.66
C TRP A 59 2.20 -2.80 15.97
N GLY A 60 2.26 -4.07 16.39
CA GLY A 60 1.11 -4.89 16.69
C GLY A 60 0.46 -5.49 15.45
N GLU A 61 -0.66 -6.16 15.70
CA GLU A 61 -1.45 -6.81 14.67
C GLU A 61 -2.63 -5.93 14.24
N TYR A 62 -2.96 -5.99 12.96
CA TYR A 62 -4.11 -5.29 12.40
C TYR A 62 -5.02 -6.28 11.66
N PRO A 63 -6.21 -6.60 12.20
CA PRO A 63 -7.17 -7.42 11.49
C PRO A 63 -7.70 -6.63 10.29
N VAL A 64 -7.53 -7.17 9.09
CA VAL A 64 -8.02 -6.55 7.86
C VAL A 64 -9.49 -6.96 7.66
N PRO A 65 -10.47 -6.05 7.81
CA PRO A 65 -11.89 -6.43 7.78
C PRO A 65 -12.43 -6.61 6.36
N ALA A 66 -11.77 -6.01 5.36
CA ALA A 66 -12.25 -5.99 3.99
C ALA A 66 -11.12 -5.71 2.99
N VAL A 67 -11.35 -6.10 1.75
CA VAL A 67 -10.54 -5.70 0.60
C VAL A 67 -11.28 -4.63 -0.19
N HIS A 68 -10.67 -3.47 -0.38
CA HIS A 68 -11.25 -2.36 -1.12
C HIS A 68 -10.68 -2.27 -2.53
N LEU A 69 -11.55 -2.07 -3.52
CA LEU A 69 -11.18 -1.56 -4.83
C LEU A 69 -11.19 -0.03 -4.76
N SER A 70 -10.01 0.57 -4.61
CA SER A 70 -9.86 2.02 -4.46
C SER A 70 -9.40 2.71 -5.74
N GLN A 71 -9.90 3.93 -5.98
CA GLN A 71 -9.44 4.77 -7.08
C GLN A 71 -8.23 5.61 -6.66
N ARG A 72 -7.12 5.46 -7.39
CA ARG A 72 -5.91 6.24 -7.12
C ARG A 72 -6.14 7.72 -7.43
N PHE A 73 -5.64 8.59 -6.55
CA PHE A 73 -5.72 10.06 -6.62
C PHE A 73 -7.13 10.66 -6.47
N LYS A 74 -8.13 9.85 -6.12
CA LYS A 74 -9.44 10.31 -5.70
C LYS A 74 -9.60 9.98 -4.22
N PHE A 75 -10.04 10.96 -3.44
CA PHE A 75 -10.17 10.83 -1.99
C PHE A 75 -11.61 11.10 -1.58
N ASP A 76 -12.02 10.51 -0.46
CA ASP A 76 -13.28 10.84 0.21
C ASP A 76 -13.13 12.07 1.11
N GLU A 77 -14.21 12.43 1.81
CA GLU A 77 -14.25 13.56 2.73
C GLU A 77 -13.30 13.40 3.93
N GLY A 78 -12.96 12.16 4.30
CA GLY A 78 -12.00 11.83 5.36
C GLY A 78 -10.54 11.84 4.90
N GLY A 79 -10.28 12.07 3.60
CA GLY A 79 -8.95 12.03 3.01
C GLY A 79 -8.43 10.60 2.76
N TYR A 80 -9.27 9.58 2.92
CA TYR A 80 -8.94 8.21 2.53
C TYR A 80 -9.13 8.03 1.03
N TYR A 81 -8.51 7.00 0.43
CA TYR A 81 -8.76 6.72 -0.98
C TYR A 81 -10.23 6.36 -1.20
N HIS A 82 -10.84 6.97 -2.23
CA HIS A 82 -12.23 6.71 -2.58
C HIS A 82 -12.43 5.21 -2.89
N CYS A 83 -13.32 4.57 -2.15
CA CYS A 83 -13.68 3.16 -2.30
C CYS A 83 -14.75 3.02 -3.38
N CYS A 84 -14.42 2.34 -4.49
CA CYS A 84 -15.38 2.04 -5.55
C CYS A 84 -16.22 0.80 -5.23
N CYS A 85 -15.64 -0.16 -4.51
CA CYS A 85 -16.28 -1.41 -4.09
C CYS A 85 -15.49 -2.01 -2.92
N SER A 86 -16.16 -2.78 -2.07
CA SER A 86 -15.55 -3.47 -0.93
C SER A 86 -16.06 -4.90 -0.85
N ILE A 87 -15.18 -5.84 -0.50
CA ILE A 87 -15.51 -7.23 -0.23
C ILE A 87 -15.12 -7.50 1.24
N PRO A 88 -16.06 -7.90 2.11
CA PRO A 88 -15.75 -8.25 3.49
C PRO A 88 -14.85 -9.48 3.53
N LEU A 89 -13.85 -9.46 4.41
CA LEU A 89 -13.08 -10.65 4.75
C LEU A 89 -13.76 -11.37 5.93
N PRO A 90 -13.65 -12.71 6.01
CA PRO A 90 -14.20 -13.45 7.14
C PRO A 90 -13.62 -12.90 8.45
N GLU A 91 -14.46 -12.74 9.47
CA GLU A 91 -13.96 -12.48 10.81
C GLU A 91 -13.04 -13.64 11.21
N VAL A 92 -11.79 -13.31 11.53
CA VAL A 92 -10.90 -14.28 12.17
C VAL A 92 -11.53 -14.57 13.52
N ALA A 93 -12.12 -15.75 13.68
CA ALA A 93 -12.64 -16.20 14.96
C ALA A 93 -11.50 -16.05 15.98
N GLN A 94 -11.64 -15.09 16.90
CA GLN A 94 -10.67 -14.89 17.96
C GLN A 94 -10.63 -16.17 18.76
N THR A 95 -9.54 -16.92 18.63
CA THR A 95 -9.26 -18.03 19.53
C THR A 95 -8.68 -17.38 20.77
N GLU A 96 -9.48 -17.32 21.83
CA GLU A 96 -9.06 -16.94 23.18
C GLU A 96 -7.94 -17.85 23.70
#